data_AF-A0A0D9AU96-F1
#
_entry.id   AF-A0A0D9AU96-F1
#
_cell.length_a   1.000
_cell.length_b   1.000
_cell.length_c   1.000
_cell.angle_alpha   90.00
_cell.angle_beta   90.00
_cell.angle_gamma   90.00
#
_symmetry.space_group_name_H-M   'P 1'
#
loop_
_entity.id
_entity.type
_entity.pdbx_description
1 polymer ?
#
loop_
_entity_poly.entity_id
_entity_poly.type
_entity_poly.pdbx_seq_one_letter_code
_entity_poly.pdbx_strand_id
1 'polypeptide(L)'
;MTIRVPLRGLLGVALATSTAAVLAQPADQALIERGEYLTRAADCLACHVTEGGEPYAGGLPVKLPFGTLYTTNITPDKETGIGNWSDDEFVEAMQQDGAEAPCMRWCGDRIS
;
A
#
# COMPACT_ATOMS: atom_id res chain seq x y z
N MET A 1 -59.17 -39.78 -23.11
CA MET A 1 -58.10 -40.72 -23.48
C MET A 1 -56.76 -40.05 -23.15
N THR A 2 -56.19 -40.49 -22.04
CA THR A 2 -54.80 -40.42 -21.57
C THR A 2 -53.72 -39.59 -22.31
N ILE A 3 -53.09 -38.71 -21.50
CA ILE A 3 -51.63 -38.57 -21.21
C ILE A 3 -50.71 -38.09 -22.36
N ARG A 4 -50.00 -36.95 -22.13
CA ARG A 4 -48.52 -36.86 -21.92
C ARG A 4 -48.03 -35.40 -21.99
N VAL A 5 -47.76 -34.84 -20.82
CA VAL A 5 -46.78 -33.75 -20.63
C VAL A 5 -45.38 -34.38 -20.77
N PRO A 6 -44.43 -33.73 -21.45
CA PRO A 6 -43.13 -33.60 -20.79
C PRO A 6 -42.43 -32.25 -20.99
N LEU A 7 -41.97 -31.74 -19.85
CA LEU A 7 -40.58 -31.36 -19.65
C LEU A 7 -40.08 -30.12 -20.42
N ARG A 8 -40.57 -28.94 -20.01
CA ARG A 8 -39.78 -27.71 -20.15
C ARG A 8 -38.55 -27.85 -19.26
N GLY A 9 -37.43 -28.20 -19.88
CA GLY A 9 -36.12 -28.32 -19.25
C GLY A 9 -35.74 -27.02 -18.55
N LEU A 10 -35.49 -27.13 -17.25
CA LEU A 10 -34.79 -26.15 -16.45
C LEU A 10 -33.36 -26.03 -17.01
N LEU A 11 -33.11 -25.03 -17.85
CA LEU A 11 -31.76 -24.63 -18.21
C LEU A 11 -31.18 -23.83 -17.05
N GLY A 12 -30.70 -24.55 -16.03
CA GLY A 12 -29.93 -23.98 -14.94
C GLY A 12 -28.56 -23.54 -15.47
N VAL A 13 -28.38 -22.25 -15.69
CA VAL A 13 -27.05 -21.65 -15.91
C VAL A 13 -26.31 -21.71 -14.59
N ALA A 14 -25.43 -22.70 -14.42
CA ALA A 14 -24.51 -22.75 -13.31
C ALA A 14 -23.42 -21.68 -13.54
N LEU A 15 -23.59 -20.53 -12.90
CA LEU A 15 -22.60 -19.47 -12.86
C LEU A 15 -21.42 -19.97 -12.00
N ALA A 16 -20.39 -20.52 -12.63
CA ALA A 16 -19.15 -20.90 -11.95
C ALA A 16 -18.41 -19.63 -11.54
N THR A 17 -18.67 -19.14 -10.32
CA THR A 17 -17.87 -18.08 -9.70
C THR A 17 -16.48 -18.66 -9.39
N SER A 18 -15.51 -18.40 -10.26
CA SER A 18 -14.10 -18.67 -9.95
C SER A 18 -13.63 -17.67 -8.90
N THR A 19 -13.59 -18.11 -7.65
CA THR A 19 -12.81 -17.46 -6.61
C THR A 19 -11.33 -17.78 -6.86
N ALA A 20 -10.69 -16.98 -7.71
CA ALA A 20 -9.24 -16.98 -7.78
C ALA A 20 -8.70 -16.44 -6.45
N ALA A 21 -8.13 -17.32 -5.63
CA ALA A 21 -7.35 -16.89 -4.48
C ALA A 21 -6.14 -16.11 -5.00
N VAL A 22 -6.06 -14.81 -4.70
CA VAL A 22 -4.84 -14.02 -4.87
C VAL A 22 -3.84 -14.58 -3.86
N LEU A 23 -2.98 -15.48 -4.31
CA LEU A 23 -1.83 -15.92 -3.52
C LEU A 23 -0.79 -14.81 -3.61
N ALA A 24 -0.45 -14.21 -2.46
CA ALA A 24 0.70 -13.34 -2.36
C ALA A 24 1.93 -14.11 -2.85
N GLN A 25 2.57 -13.63 -3.92
CA GLN A 25 3.79 -14.23 -4.41
C GLN A 25 4.91 -13.99 -3.37
N PRO A 26 5.74 -14.99 -3.05
CA PRO A 26 6.92 -14.74 -2.25
C PRO A 26 7.76 -13.70 -3.00
N ALA A 27 8.13 -12.63 -2.31
CA ALA A 27 8.99 -11.61 -2.90
C ALA A 27 10.27 -12.30 -3.37
N ASP A 28 10.58 -12.17 -4.66
CA ASP A 28 11.82 -12.67 -5.24
C ASP A 28 12.98 -12.06 -4.44
N GLN A 29 13.87 -12.92 -3.94
CA GLN A 29 15.02 -12.49 -3.15
C GLN A 29 15.83 -11.40 -3.87
N ALA A 30 15.94 -11.49 -5.19
CA ALA A 30 16.59 -10.47 -6.01
C ALA A 30 15.83 -9.12 -6.01
N LEU A 31 14.49 -9.15 -5.92
CA LEU A 31 13.69 -7.93 -5.79
C LEU A 31 13.84 -7.30 -4.41
N ILE A 32 13.92 -8.10 -3.34
CA ILE A 32 14.17 -7.61 -1.97
C ILE A 32 15.53 -6.91 -1.91
N GLU A 33 16.58 -7.57 -2.41
CA GLU A 33 17.94 -7.02 -2.45
C GLU A 33 18.01 -5.72 -3.26
N ARG A 34 17.30 -5.68 -4.40
CA ARG A 34 17.17 -4.46 -5.19
C ARG A 34 16.45 -3.35 -4.42
N GLY A 35 15.37 -3.68 -3.72
CA GLY A 35 14.63 -2.73 -2.87
C GLY A 35 15.52 -2.14 -1.78
N GLU A 36 16.27 -2.98 -1.07
CA GLU A 36 17.25 -2.56 -0.05
C GLU A 36 18.29 -1.60 -0.64
N TYR A 37 18.84 -1.94 -1.81
CA TYR A 37 19.79 -1.08 -2.52
C TYR A 37 19.17 0.28 -2.85
N LEU A 38 17.96 0.30 -3.41
CA LEU A 38 17.27 1.54 -3.81
C LEU A 38 16.95 2.42 -2.60
N THR A 39 16.45 1.85 -1.50
CA THR A 39 16.16 2.59 -0.27
C THR A 39 17.41 3.25 0.31
N ARG A 40 18.56 2.58 0.25
CA ARG A 40 19.84 3.17 0.66
C ARG A 40 20.32 4.24 -0.32
N ALA A 41 20.24 3.98 -1.62
CA ALA A 41 20.69 4.92 -2.65
C ALA A 41 19.85 6.21 -2.68
N ALA A 42 18.56 6.11 -2.35
CA ALA A 42 17.64 7.24 -2.24
C ALA A 42 17.72 7.96 -0.86
N ASP A 43 18.59 7.51 0.03
CA ASP A 43 18.84 8.10 1.35
C ASP A 43 17.58 8.25 2.22
N CYS A 44 16.65 7.29 2.13
CA CYS A 44 15.39 7.36 2.88
C CYS A 44 15.63 7.47 4.40
N LEU A 45 16.67 6.83 4.90
CA LEU A 45 16.99 6.81 6.33
C LEU A 45 17.44 8.17 6.86
N ALA A 46 18.02 9.05 6.04
CA ALA A 46 18.47 10.37 6.51
C ALA A 46 17.33 11.22 7.05
N CYS A 47 16.12 11.06 6.50
CA CYS A 47 14.94 11.79 6.93
C CYS A 47 14.00 10.94 7.80
N HIS A 48 13.86 9.66 7.50
CA HIS A 48 12.87 8.81 8.18
C HIS A 48 13.40 8.15 9.45
N VAL A 49 14.19 8.85 10.26
CA VAL A 49 14.70 8.34 11.54
C VAL A 49 14.93 9.48 12.52
N THR A 50 14.87 9.18 13.81
CA THR A 50 15.30 10.08 14.89
C THR A 50 16.48 9.48 15.64
N GLU A 51 17.21 10.30 16.40
CA GLU A 51 18.30 9.82 17.24
C GLU A 51 17.77 8.81 18.28
N GLY A 52 18.28 7.58 18.23
CA GLY A 52 17.81 6.48 19.08
C GLY A 52 16.44 5.91 18.70
N GLY A 53 15.84 6.36 17.59
CA GLY A 53 14.57 5.87 17.08
C GLY A 53 14.69 4.64 16.17
N GLU A 54 13.55 4.04 15.86
CA GLU A 54 13.46 2.93 14.92
C GLU A 54 13.77 3.38 13.49
N PRO A 55 14.60 2.65 12.72
CA PRO A 55 14.85 2.96 11.32
C PRO A 55 13.55 3.06 10.52
N TYR A 56 13.46 4.09 9.68
CA TYR A 56 12.30 4.35 8.81
C TYR A 56 10.99 4.74 9.52
N ALA A 57 10.98 4.84 10.86
CA ALA A 57 9.80 5.22 11.62
C ALA A 57 9.50 6.74 11.57
N GLY A 58 10.38 7.55 10.99
CA GLY A 58 10.18 8.99 10.87
C GLY A 58 10.29 9.71 12.21
N GLY A 59 9.57 10.83 12.32
CA GLY A 59 9.57 11.71 13.49
C GLY A 59 10.68 12.76 13.50
N LEU A 60 11.46 12.90 12.44
CA LEU A 60 12.50 13.93 12.34
C LEU A 60 11.84 15.32 12.19
N PRO A 61 12.16 16.29 13.08
CA PRO A 61 11.60 17.63 12.98
C PRO A 61 12.29 18.45 11.87
N VAL A 62 11.51 18.86 10.88
CA VAL A 62 11.90 19.79 9.81
C VAL A 62 11.33 21.17 10.11
N LYS A 63 12.20 22.11 10.51
CA LYS A 63 11.81 23.48 10.85
C LYS A 63 11.59 24.31 9.59
N LEU A 64 10.39 24.85 9.43
CA LEU A 64 9.99 25.71 8.33
C LEU A 64 9.49 27.07 8.87
N PRO A 65 9.40 28.12 8.04
CA PRO A 65 8.95 29.45 8.49
C PRO A 65 7.53 29.49 9.08
N PHE A 66 6.69 28.51 8.75
CA PHE A 66 5.28 28.44 9.16
C PHE A 66 5.01 27.34 10.20
N GLY A 67 6.04 26.64 10.68
CA GLY A 67 5.87 25.55 11.65
C GLY A 67 6.97 24.50 11.55
N THR A 68 6.85 23.47 12.38
CA THR A 68 7.71 22.28 12.29
C THR A 68 6.89 21.13 11.70
N LEU A 69 7.36 20.57 10.60
CA LEU A 69 6.85 19.31 10.08
C LEU A 69 7.65 18.15 10.66
N TYR A 70 7.04 16.98 10.77
CA TYR A 70 7.72 15.76 11.19
C TYR A 70 7.72 14.77 10.04
N THR A 71 8.85 14.10 9.81
CA THR A 71 8.92 13.07 8.78
C THR A 71 8.01 11.90 9.14
N THR A 72 7.49 11.23 8.11
CA THR A 72 6.47 10.21 8.25
C THR A 72 7.06 8.84 8.60
N ASN A 73 6.26 7.97 9.22
CA ASN A 73 6.64 6.57 9.40
C ASN A 73 6.41 5.81 8.08
N ILE A 74 7.47 5.27 7.49
CA ILE A 74 7.45 4.47 6.25
C ILE A 74 7.79 3.00 6.50
N THR A 75 7.71 2.54 7.75
CA THR A 75 7.84 1.11 8.08
C THR A 75 6.66 0.29 7.53
N PRO A 76 6.78 -1.04 7.45
CA PRO A 76 5.66 -1.94 7.13
C PRO A 76 4.54 -1.99 8.18
N ASP A 77 4.58 -1.14 9.22
CA ASP A 77 3.53 -1.06 10.22
C ASP A 77 2.18 -0.67 9.58
N LYS A 78 1.10 -1.34 9.98
CA LYS A 78 -0.22 -1.18 9.35
C LYS A 78 -1.03 -0.02 9.94
N GLU A 79 -0.76 0.35 11.18
CA GLU A 79 -1.52 1.39 11.86
C GLU A 79 -0.91 2.77 11.64
N THR A 80 0.41 2.84 11.71
CA THR A 80 1.19 4.08 11.71
C THR A 80 2.18 4.18 10.56
N GLY A 81 2.46 3.09 9.84
CA GLY A 81 3.35 3.04 8.68
C GLY A 81 2.62 2.99 7.33
N ILE A 82 3.30 2.45 6.32
CA ILE A 82 2.77 2.23 4.96
C ILE A 82 2.31 0.79 4.73
N GLY A 83 2.16 -0.02 5.79
CA GLY A 83 1.88 -1.47 5.68
C GLY A 83 0.55 -1.86 5.01
N ASN A 84 -0.33 -0.90 4.76
CA ASN A 84 -1.58 -1.08 4.03
C ASN A 84 -1.58 -0.44 2.65
N TRP A 85 -0.49 0.21 2.24
CA TRP A 85 -0.38 0.81 0.91
C TRP A 85 -0.24 -0.29 -0.15
N SER A 86 -0.91 -0.09 -1.26
CA SER A 86 -0.66 -0.80 -2.51
C SER A 86 0.62 -0.32 -3.19
N ASP A 87 1.17 -1.13 -4.09
CA ASP A 87 2.33 -0.75 -4.90
C ASP A 87 2.06 0.53 -5.71
N ASP A 88 0.84 0.69 -6.22
CA ASP A 88 0.43 1.89 -6.96
C ASP A 88 0.43 3.13 -6.06
N GLU A 89 -0.08 3.03 -4.83
CA GLU A 89 -0.05 4.14 -3.87
C GLU A 89 1.40 4.52 -3.49
N PHE A 90 2.28 3.52 -3.34
CA PHE A 90 3.70 3.77 -3.09
C PHE A 90 4.36 4.47 -4.28
N VAL A 91 4.14 3.98 -5.50
CA VAL A 91 4.71 4.57 -6.72
C VAL A 91 4.18 5.99 -6.94
N GLU A 92 2.89 6.20 -6.74
CA GLU A 92 2.26 7.50 -6.86
C GLU A 92 2.83 8.49 -5.84
N ALA A 93 3.01 8.07 -4.58
CA ALA A 93 3.65 8.89 -3.56
C ALA A 93 5.10 9.28 -3.90
N MET A 94 5.82 8.44 -4.65
CA MET A 94 7.20 8.69 -5.04
C MET A 94 7.35 9.52 -6.33
N GLN A 95 6.34 9.51 -7.20
CA GLN A 95 6.44 10.11 -8.55
C GLN A 95 5.54 11.32 -8.75
N GLN A 96 4.48 11.49 -7.96
CA GLN A 96 3.60 12.63 -8.05
C GLN A 96 4.09 13.77 -7.16
N ASP A 97 4.09 14.97 -7.71
CA ASP A 97 4.23 16.22 -6.95
C ASP A 97 2.83 16.76 -6.61
N GLY A 98 2.53 17.07 -5.34
CA GLY A 98 1.30 17.79 -4.98
C GLY A 98 0.57 17.30 -3.74
N ALA A 99 -0.51 18.01 -3.38
CA ALA A 99 -1.31 17.75 -2.19
C ALA A 99 -2.19 16.50 -2.31
N GLU A 100 -2.39 16.00 -3.53
CA GLU A 100 -3.19 14.83 -3.84
C GLU A 100 -2.41 13.51 -3.75
N ALA A 101 -1.07 13.57 -3.67
CA ALA A 101 -0.25 12.38 -3.56
C ALA A 101 -0.66 11.55 -2.32
N PRO A 102 -0.66 10.20 -2.39
CA PRO A 102 -1.06 9.36 -1.26
C PRO A 102 -0.31 9.69 0.04
N CYS A 103 0.96 10.09 -0.04
CA CYS A 103 1.74 10.59 1.09
C CYS A 103 1.13 11.84 1.73
N MET A 104 0.71 12.81 0.93
CA MET A 104 0.13 14.07 1.42
C MET A 104 -1.29 13.88 1.94
N ARG A 105 -2.08 12.99 1.33
CA ARG A 105 -3.39 12.59 1.85
C ARG A 105 -3.26 11.87 3.19
N TRP A 106 -2.36 10.89 3.29
CA TRP A 106 -2.06 10.15 4.51
C TRP A 106 -1.52 11.08 5.62
N CYS A 107 -0.75 12.11 5.25
CA CYS A 107 -0.31 13.16 6.18
C CYS A 107 -1.50 14.00 6.66
N GLY A 108 -2.40 14.42 5.76
CA GLY A 108 -3.60 15.19 6.08
C GLY A 108 -4.57 14.46 7.01
N ASP A 109 -4.87 13.19 6.71
CA ASP A 109 -5.78 12.33 7.47
C ASP A 109 -5.30 12.06 8.91
N ARG A 110 -4.00 12.23 9.17
CA ARG A 110 -3.39 12.00 10.49
C ARG A 110 -3.11 13.28 11.29
N ILE A 111 -3.20 14.45 10.66
CA ILE A 111 -3.07 15.76 11.31
C ILE A 111 -4.44 16.29 11.79
N SER A 112 -5.54 15.78 11.24
CA SER A 112 -6.93 16.00 11.69
C SER A 112 -7.36 15.04 12.80
#